data_AF-A0A932S981-F1
#
_entry.id   AF-A0A932S981-F1
#
_cell.length_a   1.000
_cell.length_b   1.000
_cell.length_c   1.000
_cell.angle_alpha   90.00
_cell.angle_beta   90.00
_cell.angle_gamma   90.00
#
_symmetry.space_group_name_H-M   'P 1'
#
loop_
_entity.id
_entity.type
_entity.pdbx_description
1 polymer ?
#
loop_
_entity_poly.entity_id
_entity_poly.type
_entity_poly.pdbx_seq_one_letter_code
_entity_poly.pdbx_strand_id
1 'polypeptide(L)' 'MGTKIFKLKEQVLQNMPAGELPHVVFGRLMLKSGILWALIREDTEVSQEQFHRALVAVEEVIGKRLIV' A
#
# COMPACT_ATOMS: atom_id res chain seq x y z
N MET A 1 -4.38 12.21 -12.70
CA MET A 1 -5.15 11.01 -12.32
C MET A 1 -4.13 9.93 -11.95
N GLY A 2 -3.95 9.66 -10.65
CA GLY A 2 -2.87 8.78 -10.18
C GLY A 2 -3.10 7.30 -10.49
N THR A 3 -2.02 6.52 -10.53
CA THR A 3 -2.05 5.07 -10.75
C THR A 3 -2.79 4.34 -9.63
N LYS A 4 -3.21 3.09 -9.89
CA LYS A 4 -3.91 2.26 -8.90
C LYS A 4 -3.08 2.05 -7.63
N ILE A 5 -1.78 1.83 -7.76
CA ILE A 5 -0.92 1.62 -6.59
C ILE A 5 -0.74 2.92 -5.78
N PHE A 6 -0.70 4.07 -6.43
CA PHE A 6 -0.67 5.36 -5.74
C PHE A 6 -1.96 5.60 -4.93
N LYS A 7 -3.12 5.39 -5.56
CA LYS A 7 -4.41 5.49 -4.85
C LYS A 7 -4.51 4.51 -3.69
N LEU A 8 -3.95 3.30 -3.82
CA LEU A 8 -3.88 2.34 -2.72
C LEU A 8 -3.03 2.87 -1.57
N LYS A 9 -1.87 3.49 -1.85
CA LYS A 9 -1.04 4.16 -0.83
C LYS A 9 -1.80 5.27 -0.11
N GLU A 10 -2.59 6.08 -0.81
CA GLU A 10 -3.43 7.10 -0.19
C GLU A 10 -4.48 6.47 0.73
N GLN A 11 -5.14 5.40 0.28
CA GLN A 11 -6.11 4.66 1.10
C GLN A 11 -5.45 4.03 2.34
N VAL A 12 -4.22 3.52 2.23
CA VAL A 12 -3.44 3.04 3.38
C VAL A 12 -3.24 4.16 4.39
N LEU A 13 -2.79 5.33 3.95
CA LEU A 13 -2.55 6.50 4.83
C LEU A 13 -3.82 6.96 5.55
N GLN A 14 -4.98 6.90 4.90
CA GLN A 14 -6.27 7.27 5.50
C GLN A 14 -6.80 6.23 6.49
N ASN A 15 -6.36 4.98 6.37
CA ASN A 15 -6.89 3.85 7.14
C ASN A 15 -5.84 3.21 8.05
N MET A 16 -4.72 3.89 8.33
CA MET A 16 -3.67 3.35 9.19
C MET A 16 -4.22 3.05 10.59
N PRO A 17 -3.73 1.96 11.24
CA PRO A 17 -4.07 1.70 12.63
C PRO A 17 -3.66 2.88 13.52
N ALA A 18 -4.50 3.21 14.51
CA ALA A 18 -4.27 4.35 15.39
C ALA A 18 -2.95 4.20 16.16
N GLY A 19 -2.18 5.28 16.24
CA GLY A 19 -0.88 5.31 16.93
C GLY A 19 0.29 4.79 16.08
N GLU A 20 0.05 4.35 14.85
CA GLU A 20 1.11 3.90 13.96
C GLU A 20 1.67 5.02 13.08
N LEU A 21 2.99 4.98 12.85
CA LEU A 21 3.68 5.92 11.97
C LEU A 21 3.70 5.39 10.54
N PRO A 22 3.55 6.24 9.51
CA PRO A 22 3.52 5.83 8.11
C PRO A 22 4.70 4.94 7.68
N HIS A 23 5.92 5.26 8.12
CA HIS A 23 7.10 4.50 7.74
C HIS A 23 7.12 3.08 8.33
N VAL A 24 6.49 2.86 9.49
CA VAL A 24 6.37 1.53 10.10
C VAL A 24 5.38 0.68 9.28
N VAL A 25 4.21 1.25 8.95
CA VAL A 25 3.20 0.60 8.11
C VAL A 25 3.79 0.27 6.73
N PHE A 26 4.45 1.24 6.09
CA PHE A 26 5.10 1.04 4.79
C PHE A 26 6.23 0.01 4.84
N GLY A 27 6.99 -0.07 5.94
CA GLY A 27 8.00 -1.12 6.13
C GLY A 27 7.39 -2.51 6.14
N ARG A 28 6.29 -2.72 6.88
CA ARG A 28 5.58 -4.02 6.89
C ARG A 28 4.98 -4.36 5.54
N LEU A 29 4.39 -3.36 4.86
CA LEU A 29 3.85 -3.55 3.52
C LEU A 29 4.94 -3.90 2.51
N MET A 30 6.12 -3.27 2.59
CA MET A 30 7.27 -3.63 1.76
C MET A 30 7.69 -5.08 1.99
N LEU A 31 7.81 -5.52 3.24
CA LEU A 31 8.21 -6.90 3.56
C LEU A 31 7.24 -7.95 2.98
N LYS A 32 5.94 -7.64 2.92
CA LYS A 32 4.90 -8.55 2.41
C LYS A 32 4.68 -8.46 0.90
N SER A 33 4.79 -7.27 0.31
CA SER A 33 4.49 -7.05 -1.11
C SER A 33 5.72 -7.04 -2.02
N GLY A 34 6.91 -6.81 -1.47
CA GLY A 34 8.16 -6.59 -2.21
C GLY A 34 8.24 -5.20 -2.87
N ILE A 35 7.32 -4.29 -2.59
CA ILE A 35 7.25 -2.96 -3.20
C ILE A 35 7.82 -1.91 -2.24
N LEU A 36 8.58 -0.94 -2.74
CA LEU A 36 9.08 0.18 -1.94
C LEU A 36 7.98 1.24 -1.75
N TRP A 37 7.07 1.04 -0.80
CA TRP A 37 5.89 1.90 -0.55
C TRP A 37 6.22 3.38 -0.34
N ALA A 38 7.33 3.67 0.33
CA ALA A 38 7.81 5.04 0.54
C ALA A 38 8.11 5.77 -0.78
N LEU A 39 8.50 5.04 -1.83
CA LEU A 39 8.91 5.60 -3.12
C LEU A 39 7.77 5.69 -4.15
N ILE A 40 6.57 5.18 -3.84
CA ILE A 40 5.42 5.23 -4.74
C ILE A 40 4.97 6.69 -4.93
N ARG A 41 4.96 7.12 -6.19
CA ARG A 41 4.52 8.43 -6.70
C ARG A 41 3.26 8.27 -7.55
N GLU A 42 2.63 9.38 -7.93
CA GLU A 42 1.38 9.41 -8.70
C GLU A 42 1.43 8.62 -10.01
N ASP A 43 2.60 8.57 -10.64
CA ASP A 43 2.89 7.93 -11.93
C ASP A 43 3.53 6.55 -11.79
N THR A 44 3.71 6.03 -10.57
CA THR A 44 4.34 4.72 -10.37
C THR A 44 3.46 3.61 -10.92
N GLU A 45 3.96 2.92 -11.93
CA GLU A 45 3.32 1.73 -12.49
C GLU A 45 3.85 0.46 -11.83
N VAL A 46 2.97 -0.53 -11.69
CA VAL A 46 3.29 -1.86 -11.21
C VAL A 46 2.52 -2.87 -12.05
N SER A 47 3.07 -4.08 -12.19
CA SER A 47 2.34 -5.16 -12.87
C SER A 47 1.05 -5.51 -12.11
N GLN A 48 0.11 -6.16 -12.79
CA GLN A 48 -1.11 -6.65 -12.15
C GLN A 48 -0.81 -7.60 -10.99
N GLU A 49 0.22 -8.43 -11.13
CA GLU A 49 0.67 -9.35 -10.09
C GLU A 49 1.23 -8.60 -8.87
N GLN A 50 2.06 -7.57 -9.10
CA GLN A 50 2.57 -6.70 -8.03
C GLN A 50 1.42 -5.97 -7.33
N PHE A 51 0.44 -5.46 -8.09
CA PHE A 51 -0.72 -4.81 -7.50
C PHE A 51 -1.56 -5.78 -6.66
N HIS A 52 -1.75 -7.01 -7.12
CA HIS A 52 -2.45 -8.04 -6.35
C HIS A 52 -1.72 -8.38 -5.04
N ARG A 53 -0.38 -8.54 -5.08
CA ARG A 53 0.42 -8.70 -3.85
C ARG A 53 0.29 -7.52 -2.90
N ALA A 54 0.23 -6.29 -3.42
CA ALA A 54 0.03 -5.10 -2.61
C ALA A 54 -1.33 -5.12 -1.89
N LEU A 55 -2.41 -5.52 -2.58
CA LEU A 55 -3.74 -5.64 -1.98
C LEU A 55 -3.77 -6.67 -0.84
N VAL A 56 -3.17 -7.85 -1.05
CA VAL A 56 -3.07 -8.89 -0.01
C VAL A 56 -2.27 -8.39 1.19
N ALA A 57 -1.12 -7.76 0.94
CA ALA A 57 -0.30 -7.19 2.01
C ALA A 57 -1.05 -6.13 2.83
N VAL A 58 -1.85 -5.28 2.17
CA VAL A 58 -2.68 -4.27 2.82
C VAL A 58 -3.75 -4.90 3.71
N GLU A 59 -4.45 -5.91 3.20
CA GLU A 59 -5.48 -6.63 3.96
C GLU A 59 -4.87 -7.26 5.23
N GLU A 60 -3.69 -7.87 5.13
CA GLU A 60 -2.98 -8.44 6.27
C GLU A 60 -2.47 -7.41 7.28
N VAL A 61 -1.97 -6.25 6.82
CA VAL A 61 -1.37 -5.23 7.71
C VAL A 61 -2.42 -4.34 8.36
N ILE A 62 -3.48 -4.00 7.64
CA ILE A 62 -4.53 -3.08 8.12
C ILE A 62 -5.72 -3.86 8.70
N GLY A 63 -5.85 -5.15 8.38
CA GLY A 63 -6.95 -5.99 8.86
C GLY A 63 -8.28 -5.76 8.13
N LYS A 64 -8.26 -5.05 6.99
CA LYS A 64 -9.44 -4.87 6.12
C LYS A 64 -9.04 -4.67 4.67
N ARG A 65 -9.94 -5.07 3.78
CA ARG A 65 -9.78 -4.88 2.34
C ARG A 65 -10.08 -3.44 1.93
N LEU A 66 -9.13 -2.80 1.26
CA LEU A 66 -9.31 -1.46 0.69
C LEU A 66 -9.70 -1.57 -0.78
N ILE A 67 -10.65 -0.75 -1.22
CA ILE A 67 -11.16 -0.70 -2.60
C ILE A 67 -10.52 0.52 -3.29
N VAL A 68 -9.94 0.32 -4.47
CA VAL A 68 -9.11 1.31 -5.18
C VAL A 68 -9.42 1.35 -6.66
#